data_AF-A0A7G1KQY2-F1
#
_entry.id   AF-A0A7G1KQY2-F1
#
_cell.length_a   1.000
_cell.length_b   1.000
_cell.length_c   1.000
_cell.angle_alpha   90.00
_cell.angle_beta   90.00
_cell.angle_gamma   90.00
#
_symmetry.space_group_name_H-M   'P 1'
#
loop_
_entity.id
_entity.type
_entity.pdbx_description
1 polymer ?
#
loop_
_entity_poly.entity_id
_entity_poly.type
_entity_poly.pdbx_seq_one_letter_code
_entity_poly.pdbx_strand_id
1 'polypeptide(L)'
;MRRMAMSVFTLSVALACGACGSSDSGQDTSAGGSSTATTSSGAAQPAATPCNEQSWPQALPDFRGKQLGETVVGAGLCFAISSITAADGRDVMNDPSSHTTAWTITDQSPAPGAAVSADTPVTLKVDAAQHN
;
A
#
# COMPACT_ATOMS: atom_id res chain seq x y z
N MET A 1 7.52 -23.79 31.54
CA MET A 1 7.04 -25.16 31.25
C MET A 1 5.50 -25.16 31.22
N ARG A 2 4.90 -26.00 30.35
CA ARG A 2 3.48 -26.11 29.90
C ARG A 2 3.25 -25.35 28.57
N ARG A 3 3.43 -25.93 27.36
CA ARG A 3 2.84 -27.08 26.60
C ARG A 3 1.38 -26.87 26.14
N MET A 4 1.16 -27.26 24.87
CA MET A 4 -0.09 -27.62 24.15
C MET A 4 -0.70 -26.49 23.30
N ALA A 5 -1.12 -26.64 22.04
CA ALA A 5 -1.20 -27.80 21.13
C ALA A 5 -1.24 -27.33 19.67
N MET A 6 -0.84 -28.24 18.77
CA MET A 6 -0.91 -28.18 17.31
C MET A 6 -2.36 -28.15 16.80
N SER A 7 -2.60 -27.47 15.67
CA SER A 7 -3.64 -27.83 14.71
C SER A 7 -3.23 -27.42 13.29
N VAL A 8 -2.86 -28.41 12.49
CA VAL A 8 -2.61 -28.34 11.05
C VAL A 8 -3.94 -28.55 10.34
N PHE A 9 -4.35 -27.64 9.46
CA PHE A 9 -5.39 -27.90 8.47
C PHE A 9 -4.85 -27.58 7.08
N THR A 10 -4.36 -28.61 6.42
CA THR A 10 -4.11 -28.65 4.99
C THR A 10 -5.43 -28.82 4.26
N LEU A 11 -5.80 -27.86 3.40
CA LEU A 11 -6.83 -28.08 2.40
C LEU A 11 -6.29 -27.69 1.02
N SER A 12 -5.96 -28.71 0.23
CA SER A 12 -5.58 -28.61 -1.17
C SER A 12 -6.85 -28.60 -2.03
N VAL A 13 -7.07 -27.54 -2.81
CA VAL A 13 -8.05 -27.56 -3.91
C VAL A 13 -7.30 -27.29 -5.20
N ALA A 14 -7.05 -28.36 -5.95
CA ALA A 14 -6.68 -28.32 -7.34
C ALA A 14 -7.97 -28.25 -8.18
N LEU A 15 -8.12 -27.18 -8.97
CA LEU A 15 -9.04 -27.18 -10.11
C LEU A 15 -8.24 -26.94 -11.38
N ALA A 16 -8.13 -28.01 -12.17
CA ALA A 16 -7.68 -27.99 -13.55
C ALA A 16 -8.87 -27.70 -14.48
N CYS A 17 -8.57 -27.04 -15.61
CA CYS A 17 -9.24 -27.02 -16.94
C CYS A 17 -8.81 -25.68 -17.58
N GLY A 18 -8.06 -25.59 -18.67
CA GLY A 18 -8.10 -26.40 -19.88
C GLY A 18 -8.88 -25.63 -20.95
N ALA A 19 -8.19 -24.85 -21.80
CA ALA A 19 -8.64 -24.50 -23.15
C ALA A 19 -7.51 -23.81 -23.93
N CYS A 20 -6.90 -24.58 -24.83
CA CYS A 20 -6.10 -24.13 -25.95
C CYS A 20 -7.03 -23.44 -26.97
N GLY A 21 -6.56 -22.36 -27.60
CA GLY A 21 -7.34 -21.65 -28.62
C GLY A 21 -6.45 -20.75 -29.47
N SER A 22 -5.64 -21.36 -30.33
CA SER A 22 -5.01 -20.70 -31.48
C SER A 22 -5.75 -21.09 -32.74
N SER A 23 -6.20 -20.11 -33.52
CA SER A 23 -6.55 -20.12 -34.97
C SER A 23 -7.33 -18.83 -35.24
N ASP A 24 -7.34 -18.21 -36.40
CA ASP A 24 -6.52 -18.21 -37.62
C ASP A 24 -7.08 -17.04 -38.44
N SER A 25 -6.19 -16.42 -39.20
CA SER A 25 -6.37 -15.53 -40.34
C SER A 25 -7.75 -15.54 -41.02
N GLY A 26 -8.38 -14.37 -41.18
CA GLY A 26 -9.65 -14.28 -41.90
C GLY A 26 -10.12 -12.86 -42.27
N GLN A 27 -9.64 -12.39 -43.42
CA GLN A 27 -10.34 -11.59 -44.43
C GLN A 27 -10.71 -10.12 -44.20
N ASP A 28 -10.05 -9.33 -45.05
CA ASP A 28 -10.45 -8.08 -45.71
C ASP A 28 -11.95 -7.83 -45.84
N THR A 29 -12.39 -6.59 -45.64
CA THR A 29 -13.15 -5.81 -46.64
C THR A 29 -13.27 -4.35 -46.18
N SER A 30 -12.90 -3.45 -47.08
CA SER A 30 -12.95 -1.99 -47.01
C SER A 30 -14.33 -1.40 -46.69
N ALA A 31 -14.40 -0.42 -45.79
CA ALA A 31 -15.37 0.68 -45.90
C ALA A 31 -14.92 1.91 -45.10
N GLY A 32 -14.67 2.99 -45.83
CA GLY A 32 -15.04 4.37 -45.52
C GLY A 32 -14.90 4.86 -44.07
N GLY A 33 -13.93 5.74 -43.86
CA GLY A 33 -13.72 6.45 -42.62
C GLY A 33 -15.00 7.05 -42.02
N SER A 34 -15.31 6.59 -40.82
CA SER A 34 -16.03 7.37 -39.84
C SER A 34 -15.03 7.65 -38.72
N SER A 35 -14.60 8.91 -38.62
CA SER A 35 -13.84 9.41 -37.49
C SER A 35 -14.66 9.21 -36.22
N THR A 36 -14.54 8.03 -35.63
CA THR A 36 -14.94 7.79 -34.26
C THR A 36 -13.93 8.54 -33.43
N ALA A 37 -14.38 9.62 -32.81
CA ALA A 37 -13.67 10.24 -31.72
C ALA A 37 -13.22 9.11 -30.79
N THR A 38 -11.91 8.92 -30.68
CA THR A 38 -11.34 8.09 -29.63
C THR A 38 -11.72 8.81 -28.35
N THR A 39 -12.87 8.46 -27.80
CA THR A 39 -13.14 8.64 -26.39
C THR A 39 -11.98 7.93 -25.74
N SER A 40 -11.04 8.71 -25.18
CA SER A 40 -10.05 8.18 -24.27
C SER A 40 -10.86 7.52 -23.17
N SER A 41 -11.09 6.21 -23.30
CA SER A 41 -11.53 5.36 -22.21
C SER A 41 -10.41 5.50 -21.20
N GLY A 42 -10.57 6.46 -20.28
CA GLY A 42 -9.73 6.58 -19.12
C GLY A 42 -9.74 5.19 -18.50
N ALA A 43 -8.61 4.49 -18.61
CA ALA A 43 -8.48 3.17 -18.04
C ALA A 43 -8.92 3.30 -16.59
N ALA A 44 -10.00 2.60 -16.22
CA ALA A 44 -10.45 2.57 -14.85
C ALA A 44 -9.23 2.10 -14.04
N GLN A 45 -8.70 3.00 -13.20
CA GLN A 45 -7.59 2.65 -12.33
C GLN A 45 -8.04 1.43 -11.51
N PRO A 46 -7.21 0.38 -11.42
CA PRO A 46 -7.54 -0.76 -10.59
C PRO A 46 -7.97 -0.27 -9.22
N ALA A 47 -9.10 -0.77 -8.72
CA ALA A 47 -9.50 -0.50 -7.34
C ALA A 47 -8.33 -0.89 -6.42
N ALA A 48 -7.99 -0.01 -5.48
CA ALA A 48 -6.92 -0.29 -4.53
C ALA A 48 -7.25 -1.58 -3.76
N THR A 49 -6.30 -2.53 -3.73
CA THR A 49 -6.44 -3.74 -2.92
C THR A 49 -6.56 -3.34 -1.45
N PRO A 50 -7.60 -3.79 -0.72
CA PRO A 50 -7.75 -3.45 0.68
C PRO A 50 -6.60 -4.05 1.49
N CYS A 51 -6.18 -3.37 2.56
CA CYS A 51 -4.95 -3.70 3.29
C CYS A 51 -4.93 -5.14 3.86
N ASN A 52 -6.10 -5.71 4.17
CA ASN A 52 -6.24 -7.09 4.64
C ASN A 52 -6.07 -8.16 3.56
N GLU A 53 -6.11 -7.78 2.27
CA GLU A 53 -5.90 -8.69 1.13
C GLU A 53 -4.48 -8.56 0.55
N GLN A 54 -3.66 -7.66 1.10
CA GLN A 54 -2.25 -7.56 0.72
C GLN A 54 -1.46 -8.81 1.13
N SER A 55 -0.45 -9.13 0.33
CA SER A 55 0.44 -10.25 0.62
C SER A 55 1.47 -9.85 1.67
N TRP A 56 1.26 -10.30 2.91
CA TRP A 56 2.17 -10.10 4.04
C TRP A 56 3.08 -11.33 4.26
N PRO A 57 4.29 -11.17 4.84
CA PRO A 57 4.92 -9.93 5.26
C PRO A 57 5.42 -9.08 4.08
N GLN A 58 5.41 -7.76 4.25
CA GLN A 58 5.84 -6.80 3.22
C GLN A 58 7.06 -6.03 3.68
N ALA A 59 7.90 -5.61 2.73
CA ALA A 59 9.01 -4.72 3.02
C ALA A 59 8.48 -3.32 3.38
N LEU A 60 8.88 -2.81 4.55
CA LEU A 60 8.50 -1.47 4.99
C LEU A 60 9.13 -0.40 4.08
N PRO A 61 8.36 0.50 3.46
CA PRO A 61 8.92 1.57 2.65
C PRO A 61 9.78 2.53 3.48
N ASP A 62 10.67 3.27 2.80
CA ASP A 62 11.37 4.40 3.41
C ASP A 62 10.49 5.65 3.38
N PHE A 63 10.04 6.08 4.55
CA PHE A 63 9.22 7.25 4.77
C PHE A 63 10.03 8.49 5.13
N ARG A 64 11.33 8.34 5.43
CA ARG A 64 12.17 9.47 5.84
C ARG A 64 12.25 10.52 4.73
N GLY A 65 12.23 11.78 5.13
CA GLY A 65 12.19 12.94 4.24
C GLY A 65 10.85 13.19 3.55
N LYS A 66 9.83 12.36 3.78
CA LYS A 66 8.48 12.57 3.23
C LYS A 66 7.61 13.36 4.20
N GLN A 67 6.57 14.00 3.66
CA GLN A 67 5.55 14.64 4.46
C GLN A 67 4.69 13.59 5.16
N LEU A 68 4.46 13.79 6.46
CA LEU A 68 3.67 12.88 7.29
C LEU A 68 2.25 12.71 6.72
N GLY A 69 1.57 13.82 6.42
CA GLY A 69 0.19 13.82 5.95
C GLY A 69 -0.01 13.00 4.67
N GLU A 70 0.90 13.11 3.69
CA GLU A 70 0.86 12.33 2.45
C GLU A 70 1.22 10.87 2.68
N THR A 71 2.12 10.60 3.61
CA THR A 71 2.58 9.25 3.92
C THR A 71 1.47 8.43 4.56
N VAL A 72 0.79 8.96 5.58
CA VAL A 72 -0.23 8.22 6.35
C VAL A 72 -1.50 7.93 5.55
N VAL A 73 -1.81 8.75 4.53
CA VAL A 73 -2.95 8.52 3.61
C VAL A 73 -2.54 7.83 2.32
N GLY A 74 -1.24 7.63 2.09
CA GLY A 74 -0.67 7.06 0.87
C GLY A 74 0.09 5.77 1.17
N ALA A 75 1.41 5.79 0.97
CA ALA A 75 2.25 4.59 1.06
C ALA A 75 2.29 3.93 2.45
N GLY A 76 1.97 4.68 3.51
CA GLY A 76 1.89 4.20 4.89
C GLY A 76 0.51 3.69 5.30
N LEU A 77 -0.53 3.87 4.47
CA LEU A 77 -1.94 3.64 4.84
C LEU A 77 -2.22 2.23 5.36
N CYS A 78 -1.55 1.21 4.81
CA CYS A 78 -1.76 -0.18 5.18
C CYS A 78 -0.81 -0.71 6.26
N PHE A 79 0.11 0.12 6.76
CA PHE A 79 1.02 -0.25 7.84
C PHE A 79 0.46 0.24 9.18
N ALA A 80 0.62 -0.56 10.24
CA ALA A 80 0.16 -0.21 11.58
C ALA A 80 1.04 0.88 12.22
N ILE A 81 0.85 2.14 11.81
CA ILE A 81 1.52 3.29 12.45
C ILE A 81 0.94 3.46 13.85
N SER A 82 1.72 3.06 14.86
CA SER A 82 1.28 3.01 16.26
C SER A 82 1.64 4.27 17.05
N SER A 83 2.64 5.03 16.60
CA SER A 83 3.06 6.27 17.27
C SER A 83 3.77 7.21 16.32
N ILE A 84 3.52 8.51 16.49
CA ILE A 84 4.22 9.58 15.78
C ILE A 84 4.66 10.61 16.83
N THR A 85 5.96 10.83 16.97
CA THR A 85 6.51 11.71 18.01
C THR A 85 7.38 12.80 17.40
N ALA A 86 7.18 14.05 17.81
CA ALA A 86 8.05 15.14 17.40
C ALA A 86 9.33 15.19 18.25
N ALA A 87 10.36 15.92 17.80
CA ALA A 87 11.60 16.06 18.56
C ALA A 87 11.43 16.68 19.96
N ASP A 88 10.36 17.45 20.20
CA ASP A 88 9.98 17.99 21.50
C ASP A 88 9.30 16.97 22.44
N GLY A 89 9.09 15.73 21.97
CA GLY A 89 8.44 14.64 22.72
C GLY A 89 6.92 14.62 22.61
N ARG A 90 6.33 15.52 21.82
CA ARG A 90 4.88 15.59 21.61
C ARG A 90 4.37 14.41 20.81
N ASP A 91 3.22 13.88 21.23
CA ASP A 91 2.46 12.90 20.46
C ASP A 91 1.66 13.60 19.35
N VAL A 92 2.21 13.56 18.14
CA VAL A 92 1.62 14.23 16.97
C VAL A 92 0.29 13.59 16.56
N MET A 93 0.08 12.31 16.89
CA MET A 93 -1.13 11.57 16.52
C MET A 93 -2.35 11.97 17.36
N ASN A 94 -2.12 12.36 18.61
CA ASN A 94 -3.19 12.64 19.58
C ASN A 94 -3.23 14.10 20.06
N ASP A 95 -2.23 14.93 19.75
CA ASP A 95 -2.24 16.36 20.06
C ASP A 95 -2.96 17.18 18.97
N PRO A 96 -4.12 17.80 19.27
CA PRO A 96 -4.87 18.59 18.30
C PRO A 96 -4.09 19.75 17.69
N SER A 97 -3.13 20.32 18.43
CA SER A 97 -2.28 21.41 17.93
C SER A 97 -1.33 20.97 16.82
N SER A 98 -1.08 19.67 16.72
CA SER A 98 -0.21 19.09 15.69
C SER A 98 -0.93 18.86 14.36
N HIS A 99 -2.27 18.83 14.34
CA HIS A 99 -3.04 18.43 13.14
C HIS A 99 -2.97 19.44 11.99
N THR A 100 -2.66 20.70 12.28
CA THR A 100 -2.51 21.77 11.26
C THR A 100 -1.05 22.04 10.92
N THR A 101 -0.12 21.43 11.63
CA THR A 101 1.32 21.60 11.40
C THR A 101 1.75 20.65 10.29
N ALA A 102 2.49 21.16 9.31
CA ALA A 102 3.15 20.30 8.34
C ALA A 102 4.35 19.63 9.02
N TRP A 103 4.44 18.30 8.90
CA TRP A 103 5.49 17.50 9.52
C TRP A 103 6.26 16.73 8.46
N THR A 104 7.58 16.69 8.59
CA THR A 104 8.48 15.85 7.80
C THR A 104 8.97 14.69 8.65
N ILE A 105 8.90 13.47 8.12
CA ILE A 105 9.36 12.26 8.81
C ILE A 105 10.89 12.25 8.80
N THR A 106 11.49 12.14 9.98
CA THR A 106 12.96 12.16 10.15
C THR A 106 13.52 10.79 10.51
N ASP A 107 12.71 9.96 11.18
CA ASP A 107 13.11 8.62 11.61
C ASP A 107 11.92 7.66 11.54
N GLN A 108 12.22 6.38 11.39
CA GLN A 108 11.22 5.31 11.42
C GLN A 108 11.78 4.05 12.05
N SER A 109 10.91 3.29 12.69
CA SER A 109 11.20 1.93 13.16
C SER A 109 9.97 1.04 12.92
N PRO A 110 10.10 -0.19 12.39
CA PRO A 110 11.34 -0.85 11.96
C PRO A 110 12.09 -0.13 10.83
N ALA A 111 13.33 -0.55 10.57
CA ALA A 111 14.15 0.06 9.52
C ALA A 111 13.53 -0.13 8.12
N PRO A 112 13.77 0.79 7.17
CA PRO A 112 13.34 0.61 5.79
C PRO A 112 13.79 -0.74 5.19
N GLY A 113 12.90 -1.39 4.46
CA GLY A 113 13.12 -2.72 3.88
C GLY A 113 12.88 -3.89 4.83
N ALA A 114 12.64 -3.65 6.13
CA ALA A 114 12.29 -4.71 7.07
C ALA A 114 10.97 -5.40 6.65
N ALA A 115 10.95 -6.73 6.68
CA ALA A 115 9.74 -7.51 6.45
C ALA A 115 8.83 -7.40 7.68
N VAL A 116 7.69 -6.73 7.54
CA VAL A 116 6.72 -6.49 8.60
C VAL A 116 5.40 -7.19 8.28
N SER A 117 4.68 -7.67 9.29
CA SER A 117 3.28 -8.10 9.14
C SER A 117 2.34 -6.90 9.20
N ALA A 118 1.07 -7.10 8.82
CA ALA A 118 0.05 -6.05 8.86
C ALA A 118 -0.03 -5.35 10.24
N ASP A 119 0.05 -6.13 11.32
CA ASP A 119 -0.08 -5.65 12.70
C ASP A 119 1.25 -5.27 13.36
N THR A 120 2.37 -5.33 12.63
CA THR A 120 3.66 -4.95 13.21
C THR A 120 3.67 -3.44 13.47
N PRO A 121 3.90 -3.00 14.72
CA PRO A 121 3.84 -1.58 15.06
C PRO A 121 4.98 -0.81 14.36
N VAL A 122 4.60 0.24 13.64
CA VAL A 122 5.51 1.20 13.02
C VAL A 122 5.49 2.50 13.82
N THR A 123 6.66 2.94 14.25
CA THR A 123 6.84 4.19 14.99
C THR A 123 7.57 5.19 14.10
N LEU A 124 7.10 6.44 14.07
CA LEU A 124 7.70 7.52 13.29
C LEU A 124 8.17 8.64 14.22
N LYS A 125 9.30 9.26 13.88
CA LYS A 125 9.65 10.58 14.41
C LYS A 125 9.55 11.63 13.32
N VAL A 126 9.17 12.83 13.72
CA VAL A 126 8.94 13.94 12.82
C VAL A 126 9.54 15.23 13.34
N ASP A 127 9.80 16.16 12.42
CA ASP A 127 10.08 17.56 12.71
C ASP A 127 9.11 18.45 11.94
N ALA A 128 8.83 19.64 12.47
CA ALA A 128 8.01 20.62 11.77
C ALA A 128 8.68 20.96 10.44
N ALA A 129 7.91 20.84 9.34
CA ALA A 129 8.41 21.12 8.01
C ALA A 129 8.89 22.57 7.96
N GLN A 130 10.12 22.77 7.50
CA GLN A 130 10.67 24.11 7.30
C GLN A 130 9.90 24.73 6.12
N HIS A 131 9.12 25.79 6.39
CA HIS A 131 8.61 26.64 5.32
C HIS A 131 9.81 27.41 4.74
N ASN A 132 10.20 27.08 3.51
CA ASN A 132 11.15 27.87 2.74
C ASN A 132 10.41 28.97 1.98
#